data_AF-A0A2A3ERK2-F1
#
_entry.id   AF-A0A2A3ERK2-F1
#
_cell.length_a   1.000
_cell.length_b   1.000
_cell.length_c   1.000
_cell.angle_alpha   90.00
_cell.angle_beta   90.00
_cell.angle_gamma   90.00
#
_symmetry.space_group_name_H-M   'P 1'
#
loop_
_entity.id
_entity.type
_entity.pdbx_description
1 polymer ?
#
loop_
_entity_poly.entity_id
_entity_poly.type
_entity_poly.pdbx_seq_one_letter_code
_entity_poly.pdbx_strand_id
1 'polypeptide(L)'
;MNNYRDPFGFTKQTATLLRGLNASELIPECKKRNISTDVLHELSVQELIMLGLNSKKAEELQNILNIEKRRSNIIITNVEDRIEHYLQIIKHGEQQFSLIQALIAYCRLRLIKEKINIFVDLNKCLSASNVLPISIDATLTELEKAKKNLFELEELILRSEIKPKHNNIQQICTFISVLGLVTFVLFKIYVI
;
A
#
# COMPACT_ATOMS: atom_id res chain seq x y z
N MET A 1 28.59 -2.16 -34.70
CA MET A 1 29.60 -2.78 -33.81
C MET A 1 29.07 -2.74 -32.40
N ASN A 2 29.15 -3.87 -31.70
CA ASN A 2 28.48 -4.24 -30.44
C ASN A 2 28.39 -3.14 -29.37
N ASN A 3 27.16 -2.75 -29.03
CA ASN A 3 26.80 -1.90 -27.89
C ASN A 3 26.66 -2.73 -26.59
N TYR A 4 27.48 -3.77 -26.43
CA TYR A 4 27.55 -4.53 -25.19
C TYR A 4 28.41 -3.71 -24.24
N ARG A 5 27.79 -2.93 -23.34
CA ARG A 5 28.50 -2.29 -22.24
C ARG A 5 29.12 -3.40 -21.42
N ASP A 6 30.43 -3.56 -21.51
CA ASP A 6 31.20 -4.42 -20.63
C ASP A 6 30.97 -3.97 -19.18
N PRO A 7 30.19 -4.74 -18.37
CA PRO A 7 29.88 -4.35 -17.01
C PRO A 7 31.11 -4.44 -16.10
N PHE A 8 32.17 -5.12 -16.55
CA PHE A 8 33.44 -5.29 -15.85
C PHE A 8 34.50 -4.29 -16.32
N GLY A 9 34.19 -3.45 -17.31
CA GLY A 9 35.11 -2.47 -17.88
C GLY A 9 35.07 -1.11 -17.18
N PHE A 10 35.56 -0.09 -17.88
CA PHE A 10 35.51 1.28 -17.38
C PHE A 10 34.05 1.79 -17.35
N THR A 11 33.51 2.04 -16.15
CA THR A 11 32.11 2.47 -15.98
C THR A 11 31.99 3.94 -15.58
N LYS A 12 30.74 4.45 -15.58
CA LYS A 12 30.42 5.79 -15.04
C LYS A 12 30.77 5.91 -13.55
N GLN A 13 30.75 4.81 -12.81
CA GLN A 13 31.14 4.80 -11.40
C GLN A 13 32.65 5.06 -11.26
N THR A 14 33.48 4.37 -12.03
CA THR A 14 34.93 4.59 -12.09
C THR A 14 35.28 6.04 -12.45
N ALA A 15 34.59 6.61 -13.44
CA ALA A 15 34.76 8.02 -13.81
C ALA A 15 34.35 9.00 -12.68
N THR A 16 33.30 8.67 -11.93
CA THR A 16 32.80 9.50 -10.83
C THR A 16 33.76 9.46 -9.65
N LEU A 17 34.32 8.28 -9.35
CA LEU A 17 35.37 8.10 -8.34
C LEU A 17 36.60 8.94 -8.67
N LEU A 18 37.12 8.82 -9.90
CA LEU A 18 38.29 9.60 -10.34
C LEU A 18 38.04 11.11 -10.27
N ARG A 19 36.81 11.59 -10.55
CA ARG A 19 36.45 13.00 -10.33
C ARG A 19 36.46 13.38 -8.86
N GLY A 20 35.91 12.54 -7.99
CA GLY A 20 35.91 12.76 -6.54
C GLY A 20 37.31 12.77 -5.93
N LEU A 21 38.25 12.05 -6.54
CA LEU A 21 39.66 11.99 -6.15
C LEU A 21 40.53 13.08 -6.80
N ASN A 22 39.93 14.08 -7.44
CA ASN A 22 40.63 15.12 -8.21
C ASN A 22 41.57 14.58 -9.32
N ALA A 23 41.37 13.34 -9.77
CA ALA A 23 42.14 12.65 -10.80
C ALA A 23 41.37 12.57 -12.12
N SER A 24 40.64 13.63 -12.47
CA SER A 24 39.81 13.67 -13.68
C SER A 24 40.62 13.55 -14.99
N GLU A 25 41.90 13.90 -14.94
CA GLU A 25 42.89 13.76 -16.01
C GLU A 25 43.15 12.30 -16.41
N LEU A 26 42.88 11.33 -15.52
CA LEU A 26 43.02 9.90 -15.82
C LEU A 26 41.84 9.28 -16.56
N ILE A 27 40.67 9.92 -16.54
CA ILE A 27 39.44 9.39 -17.15
C ILE A 27 39.61 8.98 -18.62
N PRO A 28 40.21 9.79 -19.51
CA PRO A 28 40.41 9.40 -20.91
C PRO A 28 41.33 8.18 -21.06
N GLU A 29 42.43 8.13 -20.32
CA GLU A 29 43.42 7.04 -20.40
C GLU A 29 42.88 5.73 -19.78
N CYS A 30 42.21 5.81 -18.63
CA CYS A 30 41.56 4.66 -18.01
C CYS A 30 40.42 4.11 -18.88
N LYS A 31 39.66 4.99 -19.55
CA LYS A 31 38.61 4.57 -20.50
C LYS A 31 39.20 3.89 -21.74
N LYS A 32 40.33 4.40 -22.25
CA LYS A 32 41.02 3.84 -23.42
C LYS A 32 41.60 2.45 -23.13
N ARG A 33 42.10 2.23 -21.92
CA ARG A 33 42.67 0.95 -21.47
C ARG A 33 41.65 0.01 -20.78
N ASN A 34 40.37 0.40 -20.75
CA ASN A 34 39.28 -0.32 -20.10
C ASN A 34 39.56 -0.68 -18.62
N ILE A 35 40.16 0.24 -17.87
CA ILE A 35 40.50 0.03 -16.45
C ILE A 35 39.22 0.10 -15.62
N SER A 36 38.85 -1.00 -14.98
CA SER A 36 37.70 -1.08 -14.10
C SER A 36 38.00 -0.48 -12.72
N THR A 37 36.97 -0.28 -11.91
CA THR A 37 37.14 0.13 -10.51
C THR A 37 37.95 -0.90 -9.71
N ASP A 38 37.78 -2.18 -10.01
CA ASP A 38 38.48 -3.28 -9.34
C ASP A 38 39.97 -3.30 -9.71
N VAL A 39 40.35 -2.93 -10.93
CA VAL A 39 41.77 -2.86 -11.29
C VAL A 39 42.40 -1.54 -10.80
N LEU A 40 41.61 -0.48 -10.62
CA LEU A 40 42.10 0.86 -10.28
C LEU A 40 42.88 0.90 -8.95
N HIS A 41 42.48 0.09 -7.96
CA HIS A 41 43.15 0.06 -6.66
C HIS A 41 44.45 -0.77 -6.66
N GLU A 42 44.66 -1.62 -7.68
CA GLU A 42 45.85 -2.45 -7.85
C GLU A 42 46.99 -1.71 -8.58
N LEU A 43 46.70 -0.55 -9.18
CA LEU A 43 47.68 0.20 -9.95
C LEU A 43 48.85 0.70 -9.08
N SER A 44 50.06 0.43 -9.56
CA SER A 44 51.30 0.95 -9.00
C SER A 44 51.46 2.45 -9.28
N VAL A 45 52.29 3.14 -8.48
CA VAL A 45 52.68 4.54 -8.73
C VAL A 45 53.22 4.72 -10.14
N GLN A 46 54.01 3.76 -10.63
CA GLN A 46 54.61 3.80 -11.95
C GLN A 46 53.55 3.71 -13.06
N GLU A 47 52.53 2.87 -12.90
CA GLU A 47 51.42 2.77 -13.84
C GLU A 47 50.55 4.02 -13.84
N LEU A 48 50.32 4.63 -12.68
CA LEU A 48 49.62 5.91 -12.57
C LEU A 48 50.39 7.04 -13.28
N ILE A 49 51.72 7.07 -13.16
CA ILE A 49 52.57 8.00 -13.90
C ILE A 49 52.49 7.75 -15.41
N MET A 50 52.50 6.48 -15.85
CA MET A 50 52.34 6.12 -17.27
C MET A 50 50.97 6.50 -17.84
N LEU A 51 49.95 6.66 -16.98
CA LEU A 51 48.62 7.14 -17.35
C LEU A 51 48.52 8.68 -17.37
N GLY A 52 49.62 9.40 -17.08
CA GLY A 52 49.70 10.85 -17.20
C GLY A 52 49.63 11.63 -15.89
N LEU A 53 49.66 10.96 -14.73
CA LEU A 53 49.80 11.65 -13.45
C LEU A 53 51.24 12.09 -13.19
N ASN A 54 51.40 13.20 -12.46
CA ASN A 54 52.69 13.57 -11.89
C ASN A 54 53.06 12.60 -10.75
N SER A 55 54.35 12.43 -10.44
CA SER A 55 54.79 11.46 -9.41
C SER A 55 54.17 11.71 -8.03
N LYS A 56 54.12 12.96 -7.58
CA LYS A 56 53.51 13.37 -6.32
C LYS A 56 52.01 13.04 -6.27
N LYS A 57 51.26 13.35 -7.33
CA LYS A 57 49.84 13.03 -7.44
C LYS A 57 49.60 11.52 -7.53
N ALA A 58 50.48 10.78 -8.20
CA ALA A 58 50.40 9.33 -8.30
C ALA A 58 50.60 8.66 -6.93
N GLU A 59 51.56 9.13 -6.12
CA GLU A 59 51.75 8.68 -4.74
C GLU A 59 50.55 9.03 -3.85
N GLU A 60 50.04 10.26 -3.93
CA GLU A 60 48.84 10.70 -3.20
C GLU A 60 47.63 9.84 -3.56
N LEU A 61 47.39 9.60 -4.84
CA LEU A 61 46.27 8.80 -5.33
C LEU A 61 46.41 7.33 -4.92
N GLN A 62 47.61 6.75 -5.02
CA GLN A 62 47.85 5.38 -4.57
C GLN A 62 47.57 5.23 -3.07
N ASN A 63 47.98 6.20 -2.25
CA ASN A 63 47.73 6.19 -0.82
C ASN A 63 46.23 6.30 -0.48
N ILE A 64 45.45 7.00 -1.30
CA ILE A 64 44.00 7.12 -1.12
C ILE A 64 43.28 5.84 -1.56
N LEU A 65 43.71 5.22 -2.66
CA LEU A 65 43.11 4.00 -3.22
C LEU A 65 43.48 2.74 -2.42
N ASN A 66 44.65 2.71 -1.78
CA ASN A 66 45.14 1.57 -1.01
C ASN A 66 44.48 1.50 0.39
N ILE A 67 43.18 1.20 0.41
CA ILE A 67 42.38 1.02 1.62
C ILE A 67 42.80 -0.27 2.36
N GLU A 68 43.31 -1.28 1.65
CA GLU A 68 43.82 -2.51 2.26
C GLU A 68 45.01 -2.24 3.18
N LYS A 69 45.97 -1.39 2.82
CA LYS A 69 47.05 -0.95 3.73
C LYS A 69 46.52 -0.25 4.99
N ARG A 70 45.42 0.50 4.88
CA ARG A 70 44.80 1.15 6.05
C ARG A 70 44.10 0.15 6.97
N ARG A 71 43.50 -0.91 6.44
CA ARG A 71 42.90 -2.00 7.24
C ARG A 71 43.95 -2.95 7.82
N SER A 72 45.02 -3.26 7.09
CA SER A 72 46.08 -4.18 7.52
C SER A 72 47.04 -3.59 8.56
N ASN A 73 47.07 -2.26 8.73
CA ASN A 73 47.84 -1.61 9.79
C ASN A 73 47.20 -1.76 11.19
N ILE A 74 45.99 -2.31 11.29
CA ILE A 74 45.50 -2.88 12.55
C ILE A 74 46.19 -4.23 12.70
N ILE A 75 47.46 -4.21 13.10
CA ILE A 75 48.14 -5.42 13.54
C ILE A 75 47.47 -5.80 14.87
N ILE A 76 46.45 -6.64 14.78
CA ILE A 76 45.83 -7.26 15.93
C ILE A 76 46.86 -8.25 16.50
N THR A 77 47.73 -7.76 17.38
CA THR A 77 48.74 -8.58 18.05
C THR A 77 48.22 -9.25 19.33
N ASN A 78 47.19 -8.67 19.98
CA ASN A 78 46.70 -9.15 21.28
C ASN A 78 45.20 -9.54 21.23
N VAL A 79 44.81 -10.54 22.02
CA VAL A 79 43.43 -11.07 22.12
C VAL A 79 42.46 -10.01 22.65
N GLU A 80 42.92 -9.13 23.54
CA GLU A 80 42.14 -8.03 24.10
C GLU A 80 41.71 -7.02 23.03
N ASP A 81 42.62 -6.67 22.11
CA ASP A 81 42.31 -5.76 20.99
C ASP A 81 41.26 -6.36 20.04
N ARG A 82 41.22 -7.69 19.90
CA ARG A 82 40.19 -8.38 19.11
C ARG A 82 38.83 -8.26 19.75
N ILE A 83 38.77 -8.46 21.06
CA ILE A 83 37.52 -8.41 21.81
C ILE A 83 36.96 -6.99 21.76
N GLU A 84 37.80 -5.97 21.98
CA GLU A 84 37.41 -4.57 21.87
C GLU A 84 36.92 -4.22 20.46
N HIS A 85 37.62 -4.67 19.42
CA HIS A 85 37.20 -4.46 18.03
C HIS A 85 35.84 -5.11 17.72
N TYR A 86 35.58 -6.35 18.19
CA TYR A 86 34.28 -6.99 18.02
C TYR A 86 33.16 -6.30 18.81
N LEU A 87 33.45 -5.81 20.03
CA LEU A 87 32.49 -5.03 20.81
C LEU A 87 32.10 -3.74 20.09
N GLN A 88 33.07 -3.05 19.47
CA GLN A 88 32.79 -1.86 18.67
C GLN A 88 31.93 -2.18 17.44
N ILE A 89 32.20 -3.29 16.74
CA ILE A 89 31.36 -3.74 15.62
C ILE A 89 29.93 -4.00 16.09
N ILE A 90 29.74 -4.71 17.20
CA ILE A 90 28.41 -5.02 17.75
C ILE A 90 27.67 -3.74 18.13
N LYS A 91 28.34 -2.81 18.82
CA LYS A 91 27.78 -1.52 19.23
C LYS A 91 27.37 -0.66 18.03
N HIS A 92 28.19 -0.61 16.98
CA HIS A 92 27.83 0.09 15.74
C HIS A 92 26.69 -0.61 15.00
N GLY A 93 26.66 -1.95 15.00
CA GLY A 93 25.55 -2.73 14.45
C GLY A 93 24.22 -2.44 15.14
N GLU A 94 24.22 -2.34 16.47
CA GLU A 94 23.04 -2.01 17.27
C GLU A 94 22.50 -0.61 16.95
N GLN A 95 23.40 0.38 16.82
CA GLN A 95 23.04 1.74 16.43
C GLN A 95 22.44 1.80 15.02
N GLN A 96 23.05 1.11 14.06
CA GLN A 96 22.52 1.04 12.69
C GLN A 96 21.17 0.32 12.64
N PHE A 97 21.01 -0.75 13.41
CA PHE A 97 19.75 -1.47 13.51
C PHE A 97 18.64 -0.61 14.11
N SER A 98 18.96 0.18 15.14
CA SER A 98 18.05 1.16 15.75
C SER A 98 17.60 2.22 14.73
N LEU A 99 18.53 2.71 13.91
CA LEU A 99 18.21 3.65 12.82
C LEU A 99 17.32 3.02 11.74
N ILE A 100 17.58 1.76 11.36
CA ILE A 100 16.74 1.02 10.41
C ILE A 100 15.34 0.83 10.99
N GLN A 101 15.22 0.48 12.26
CA GLN A 101 13.92 0.37 12.93
C GLN A 101 13.17 1.70 12.96
N ALA A 102 13.86 2.81 13.28
CA ALA A 102 13.28 4.15 13.25
C ALA A 102 12.83 4.53 11.83
N LEU A 103 13.61 4.18 10.80
CA LEU A 103 13.23 4.39 9.40
C LEU A 103 12.00 3.57 9.02
N ILE A 104 11.93 2.29 9.42
CA ILE A 104 10.75 1.44 9.18
C ILE A 104 9.52 2.03 9.87
N ALA A 105 9.65 2.47 11.12
CA ALA A 105 8.55 3.10 11.87
C ALA A 105 8.08 4.40 11.19
N TYR A 106 9.01 5.24 10.75
CA TYR A 106 8.73 6.45 9.98
C TYR A 106 8.02 6.14 8.66
N CYS A 107 8.50 5.15 7.89
CA CYS A 107 7.88 4.71 6.65
C CYS A 107 6.45 4.20 6.88
N ARG A 108 6.22 3.40 7.93
CA ARG A 108 4.87 2.94 8.30
C ARG A 108 3.94 4.11 8.62
N LEU A 109 4.40 5.06 9.44
CA LEU A 109 3.62 6.23 9.82
C LEU A 109 3.31 7.11 8.61
N ARG A 110 4.28 7.28 7.71
CA ARG A 110 4.12 8.03 6.46
C ARG A 110 3.13 7.36 5.51
N LEU A 111 3.17 6.03 5.37
CA LEU A 111 2.20 5.27 4.57
C LEU A 111 0.76 5.43 5.09
N ILE A 112 0.57 5.46 6.42
CA ILE A 112 -0.73 5.72 7.05
C ILE A 112 -1.18 7.17 6.81
N LYS A 113 -0.28 8.14 7.03
CA LYS A 113 -0.59 9.58 6.95
C LYS A 113 -0.86 10.06 5.52
N GLU A 114 -0.06 9.61 4.55
CA GLU A 114 -0.13 10.09 3.17
C GLU A 114 -1.10 9.28 2.29
N LYS A 115 -1.77 8.23 2.83
CA LYS A 115 -2.63 7.30 2.07
C LYS A 115 -1.98 6.85 0.75
N ILE A 116 -0.65 6.70 0.74
CA ILE A 116 0.11 6.26 -0.42
C ILE A 116 -0.13 4.75 -0.55
N ASN A 117 -1.23 4.43 -1.21
CA ASN A 117 -1.78 3.09 -1.39
C ASN A 117 -0.99 2.25 -2.41
N ILE A 118 0.24 2.66 -2.75
CA ILE A 118 1.02 2.07 -3.83
C ILE A 118 1.65 0.73 -3.39
N PHE A 119 1.83 0.51 -2.08
CA PHE A 119 2.54 -0.68 -1.58
C PHE A 119 1.68 -1.66 -0.76
N VAL A 120 0.45 -1.33 -0.36
CA VAL A 120 -0.29 -2.14 0.64
C VAL A 120 -1.66 -2.64 0.18
N ASP A 121 -2.17 -2.25 -0.99
CA ASP A 121 -3.40 -2.89 -1.50
C ASP A 121 -3.41 -2.99 -3.02
N LEU A 122 -2.67 -3.97 -3.55
CA LEU A 122 -2.64 -4.33 -4.97
C LEU A 122 -4.05 -4.64 -5.51
N ASN A 123 -4.99 -5.02 -4.64
CA ASN A 123 -6.30 -5.52 -5.01
C ASN A 123 -7.45 -4.59 -4.64
N LYS A 124 -7.23 -3.35 -4.17
CA LYS A 124 -8.35 -2.46 -3.78
C LYS A 124 -9.34 -2.19 -4.91
N CYS A 125 -8.84 -2.02 -6.14
CA CYS A 125 -9.70 -1.84 -7.31
C CYS A 125 -10.39 -3.15 -7.70
N LEU A 126 -9.75 -4.30 -7.48
CA LEU A 126 -10.29 -5.64 -7.73
C LEU A 126 -11.36 -6.03 -6.70
N SER A 127 -11.14 -5.72 -5.42
CA SER A 127 -12.12 -5.92 -4.35
C SER A 127 -13.30 -4.97 -4.49
N ALA A 128 -13.06 -3.69 -4.79
CA ALA A 128 -14.13 -2.75 -5.15
C ALA A 128 -14.91 -3.23 -6.40
N SER A 129 -14.21 -3.73 -7.42
CA SER A 129 -14.82 -4.30 -8.63
C SER A 129 -15.62 -5.57 -8.35
N ASN A 130 -15.29 -6.36 -7.32
CA ASN A 130 -16.04 -7.56 -6.95
C ASN A 130 -17.23 -7.24 -6.04
N VAL A 131 -17.14 -6.18 -5.22
CA VAL A 131 -18.22 -5.72 -4.34
C VAL A 131 -19.33 -5.01 -5.13
N LEU A 132 -19.00 -4.36 -6.25
CA LEU A 132 -19.97 -3.65 -7.08
C LEU A 132 -21.05 -4.59 -7.68
N PRO A 133 -20.71 -5.71 -8.35
CA PRO A 133 -21.69 -6.67 -8.86
C PRO A 133 -22.55 -7.26 -7.75
N ILE A 134 -21.96 -7.59 -6.60
CA ILE A 134 -22.70 -8.12 -5.43
C ILE A 134 -23.68 -7.09 -4.89
N SER A 135 -23.27 -5.82 -4.82
CA SER A 135 -24.15 -4.74 -4.37
C SER A 135 -25.27 -4.47 -5.37
N ILE A 136 -24.98 -4.49 -6.67
CA ILE A 136 -25.98 -4.34 -7.73
C ILE A 136 -27.00 -5.48 -7.65
N ASP A 137 -26.55 -6.73 -7.54
CA ASP A 137 -27.41 -7.91 -7.43
C ASP A 137 -28.30 -7.87 -6.18
N ALA A 138 -27.73 -7.47 -5.03
CA ALA A 138 -28.49 -7.26 -3.80
C ALA A 138 -29.55 -6.17 -3.97
N THR A 139 -29.20 -5.02 -4.57
CA THR A 139 -30.17 -3.93 -4.81
C THR A 139 -31.27 -4.32 -5.80
N LEU A 140 -30.95 -5.11 -6.83
CA LEU A 140 -31.95 -5.64 -7.76
C LEU A 140 -32.91 -6.61 -7.07
N THR A 141 -32.38 -7.50 -6.23
CA THR A 141 -33.20 -8.44 -5.45
C THR A 141 -34.11 -7.71 -4.47
N GLU A 142 -33.60 -6.68 -3.79
CA GLU A 142 -34.42 -5.82 -2.91
C GLU A 142 -35.50 -5.07 -3.69
N LEU A 143 -35.18 -4.57 -4.89
CA LEU A 143 -36.13 -3.88 -5.76
C LEU A 143 -37.23 -4.82 -6.26
N GLU A 144 -36.88 -6.04 -6.67
CA GLU A 144 -37.85 -7.07 -7.08
C GLU A 144 -38.78 -7.45 -5.92
N LYS A 145 -38.22 -7.61 -4.72
CA LYS A 145 -39.02 -7.88 -3.52
C LYS A 145 -39.96 -6.71 -3.19
N ALA A 146 -39.47 -5.48 -3.27
CA ALA A 146 -40.30 -4.29 -3.06
C ALA A 146 -41.42 -4.19 -4.10
N LYS A 147 -41.13 -4.49 -5.37
CA LYS A 147 -42.12 -4.53 -6.45
C LYS A 147 -43.18 -5.59 -6.19
N LYS A 148 -42.79 -6.79 -5.75
CA LYS A 148 -43.73 -7.85 -5.37
C LYS A 148 -44.64 -7.41 -4.22
N ASN A 149 -44.07 -6.82 -3.17
CA ASN A 149 -44.84 -6.32 -2.04
C ASN A 149 -45.83 -5.21 -2.45
N LEU A 150 -45.47 -4.36 -3.43
CA LEU A 150 -46.39 -3.36 -3.97
C LEU A 150 -47.56 -3.98 -4.72
N PHE A 151 -47.32 -5.02 -5.53
CA PHE A 151 -48.41 -5.74 -6.20
C PHE A 151 -49.33 -6.45 -5.21
N GLU A 152 -48.78 -7.09 -4.17
CA GLU A 152 -49.59 -7.70 -3.11
C GLU A 152 -50.43 -6.65 -2.37
N LEU A 153 -49.87 -5.46 -2.12
CA LEU A 153 -50.59 -4.35 -1.50
C LEU A 153 -51.70 -3.80 -2.42
N GLU A 154 -51.43 -3.64 -3.71
CA GLU A 154 -52.40 -3.23 -4.72
C GLU A 154 -53.57 -4.23 -4.80
N GLU A 155 -53.26 -5.53 -4.81
CA GLU A 155 -54.28 -6.59 -4.79
C GLU A 155 -55.13 -6.52 -3.50
N LEU A 156 -54.51 -6.28 -2.34
CA LEU A 156 -55.22 -6.11 -1.08
C LEU A 156 -56.12 -4.87 -1.07
N ILE A 157 -55.66 -3.74 -1.62
CA ILE A 157 -56.44 -2.50 -1.74
C ILE A 157 -57.63 -2.73 -2.66
N LEU A 158 -57.41 -3.26 -3.87
CA LEU A 158 -58.48 -3.59 -4.82
C LEU A 158 -59.49 -4.56 -4.21
N ARG A 159 -59.04 -5.58 -3.48
CA ARG A 159 -59.92 -6.53 -2.78
C ARG A 159 -60.72 -5.86 -1.66
N SER A 160 -60.17 -4.82 -1.03
CA SER A 160 -60.87 -4.05 0.00
C SER A 160 -61.91 -3.09 -0.59
N GLU A 161 -61.65 -2.52 -1.77
CA GLU A 161 -62.57 -1.64 -2.49
C GLU A 161 -63.72 -2.40 -3.19
N ILE A 162 -63.46 -3.63 -3.67
CA ILE A 162 -64.45 -4.48 -4.36
C ILE A 162 -65.46 -5.15 -3.38
N LYS A 163 -65.48 -4.79 -2.10
CA LYS A 163 -66.59 -5.16 -1.19
C LYS A 163 -67.61 -4.02 -1.04
N PRO A 164 -68.61 -3.90 -1.94
CA PRO A 164 -69.90 -3.38 -1.54
C PRO A 164 -70.71 -4.58 -1.05
N LYS A 165 -70.68 -4.87 0.25
CA LYS A 165 -71.76 -5.68 0.83
C LYS A 165 -72.67 -4.76 1.62
N HIS A 166 -73.58 -4.13 0.88
CA HIS A 166 -74.79 -3.53 1.41
C HIS A 166 -75.37 -4.47 2.46
N ASN A 167 -75.27 -4.07 3.73
CA ASN A 167 -75.68 -4.88 4.87
C ASN A 167 -77.20 -4.75 5.06
N ASN A 168 -77.97 -5.08 4.02
CA ASN A 168 -79.43 -5.03 4.05
C ASN A 168 -80.00 -5.90 5.18
N ILE A 169 -79.31 -6.98 5.55
CA ILE A 169 -79.70 -7.86 6.65
C ILE A 169 -79.56 -7.16 8.02
N GLN A 170 -78.49 -6.39 8.25
CA GLN A 170 -78.34 -5.63 9.50
C GLN A 170 -79.37 -4.50 9.60
N GLN A 171 -79.66 -3.80 8.48
CA GLN A 171 -80.70 -2.77 8.47
C GLN A 171 -82.09 -3.35 8.74
N ILE A 172 -82.44 -4.48 8.11
CA ILE A 172 -83.72 -5.17 8.36
C ILE A 172 -83.82 -5.64 9.82
N CYS A 173 -82.77 -6.20 10.41
CA CYS A 173 -82.75 -6.59 11.82
C CYS A 173 -82.93 -5.38 12.76
N THR A 174 -82.29 -4.25 12.48
CA THR A 174 -82.50 -3.03 13.28
C THR A 174 -83.91 -2.48 13.14
N PHE A 175 -84.50 -2.52 11.94
CA PHE A 175 -85.88 -2.08 11.72
C PHE A 175 -86.90 -2.96 12.45
N ILE A 176 -86.75 -4.29 12.38
CA ILE A 176 -87.65 -5.24 13.08
C ILE A 176 -87.53 -5.06 14.60
N SER A 177 -86.31 -4.88 15.12
CA SER A 177 -86.08 -4.62 16.55
C SER A 177 -86.76 -3.33 17.02
N VAL A 178 -86.61 -2.24 16.28
CA VAL A 178 -87.25 -0.96 16.63
C VAL A 178 -88.77 -1.06 16.52
N LEU A 179 -89.29 -1.71 15.48
CA LEU A 179 -90.74 -1.91 15.33
C LEU A 179 -91.34 -2.71 16.50
N GLY A 180 -90.65 -3.78 16.93
CA GLY A 180 -91.08 -4.60 18.07
C GLY A 180 -91.05 -3.87 19.41
N LEU A 181 -90.09 -2.97 19.61
CA LEU A 181 -90.03 -2.12 20.81
C LEU A 181 -91.17 -1.10 20.84
N VAL A 182 -91.47 -0.47 19.70
CA VAL A 182 -92.58 0.50 19.60
C VAL A 182 -93.93 -0.17 19.84
N THR A 183 -94.18 -1.36 19.27
CA THR A 183 -95.42 -2.10 19.50
C THR A 183 -95.56 -2.55 20.95
N PHE A 184 -94.47 -2.98 21.59
CA PHE A 184 -94.47 -3.34 23.02
C PHE A 184 -94.81 -2.14 23.92
N VAL A 185 -94.22 -0.97 23.65
CA VAL A 185 -94.52 0.25 24.42
C VAL A 185 -95.98 0.68 24.21
N LEU A 186 -96.49 0.66 22.99
CA LEU A 186 -97.89 1.00 22.70
C LEU A 186 -98.86 0.03 23.39
N PHE A 187 -98.57 -1.28 23.38
CA PHE A 187 -99.36 -2.28 24.09
C PHE A 187 -99.39 -2.01 25.60
N LYS A 188 -98.24 -1.64 26.18
CA LYS A 188 -98.15 -1.33 27.62
C LYS A 188 -98.91 -0.06 28.02
N ILE A 189 -99.06 0.90 27.10
CA ILE A 189 -99.80 2.15 27.32
C ILE A 189 -101.31 1.95 27.19
N TYR A 190 -101.76 1.03 26.33
CA TYR A 190 -103.20 0.83 26.06
C TYR A 190 -103.88 -0.24 26.94
N VAL A 191 -103.10 -1.11 27.60
CA VAL A 191 -103.60 -2.26 28.38
C VAL A 191 -103.46 -2.05 29.91
N ILE A 192 -102.93 -0.90 30.35
CA ILE A 192 -102.91 -0.43 31.74
C ILE A 192 -103.71 0.87 31.81
#